data_AF-A0A5C6LZR9-F1
#
_entry.id   AF-A0A5C6LZR9-F1
#
_cell.length_a   1.000
_cell.length_b   1.000
_cell.length_c   1.000
_cell.angle_alpha   90.00
_cell.angle_beta   90.00
_cell.angle_gamma   90.00
#
_symmetry.space_group_name_H-M   'P 1'
#
loop_
_entity.id
_entity.type
_entity.pdbx_description
1 polymer ?
#
loop_
_entity_poly.entity_id
_entity_poly.type
_entity_poly.pdbx_seq_one_letter_code
_entity_poly.pdbx_strand_id
1 'polypeptide(L)'
;MGLLQRKKDIIEIKISKPIEDLKSIDDVLYEPRSWSPDDLKDACNNLSFESSQTIGEFENLSIQYIIRNFFFLMHQTGLYNPQKKLWTQLAQTKKITIKPYKKIPRKERENTKINDIIFEDNNRKFILVRLVYPGSQLNFAGFKPLIASIPGRCVGLFYITDQEPDSKTLSLIKTKTNAGDFFDKYRSPIAPGCSFNLVRYEVQQGKLIYRLVHPDLNKNVEAELCFNYSEHSS
;
A
#
# COMPACT_ATOMS: atom_id res chain seq x y z
N MET A 1 -35.98 -15.03 9.50
CA MET A 1 -35.25 -13.93 10.18
C MET A 1 -33.76 -14.14 9.92
N GLY A 2 -33.01 -13.11 9.49
CA GLY A 2 -31.56 -13.21 9.33
C GLY A 2 -30.93 -12.60 8.06
N LEU A 3 -31.55 -11.57 7.45
CA LEU A 3 -30.94 -10.82 6.32
C LEU A 3 -30.22 -9.53 6.76
N LEU A 4 -30.00 -9.35 8.06
CA LEU A 4 -29.48 -8.11 8.66
C LEU A 4 -28.20 -8.36 9.46
N GLN A 5 -27.12 -8.86 8.84
CA GLN A 5 -25.79 -8.84 9.49
C GLN A 5 -24.56 -8.95 8.57
N ARG A 6 -24.63 -8.44 7.32
CA ARG A 6 -23.44 -8.35 6.44
C ARG A 6 -22.84 -6.93 6.33
N LYS A 7 -23.06 -6.10 7.35
CA LYS A 7 -22.44 -4.76 7.48
C LYS A 7 -21.17 -4.75 8.36
N LYS A 8 -20.73 -5.90 8.89
CA LYS A 8 -19.74 -5.97 9.97
C LYS A 8 -18.26 -5.95 9.57
N ASP A 9 -17.92 -6.07 8.28
CA ASP A 9 -16.52 -6.31 7.89
C ASP A 9 -15.83 -5.12 7.22
N ILE A 10 -16.46 -3.94 7.23
CA ILE A 10 -15.80 -2.72 6.75
C ILE A 10 -15.26 -1.98 7.96
N ILE A 11 -13.97 -1.69 7.94
CA ILE A 11 -13.30 -0.86 8.95
C ILE A 11 -12.99 0.48 8.31
N GLU A 12 -13.37 1.56 8.98
CA GLU A 12 -13.03 2.91 8.57
C GLU A 12 -12.02 3.52 9.54
N ILE A 13 -10.98 4.14 8.98
CA ILE A 13 -9.90 4.79 9.72
C ILE A 13 -9.85 6.24 9.25
N LYS A 14 -9.93 7.17 10.19
CA LYS A 14 -9.69 8.60 9.95
C LYS A 14 -8.20 8.89 10.13
N ILE A 15 -7.66 9.71 9.24
CA ILE A 15 -6.30 10.21 9.35
C ILE A 15 -6.37 11.68 9.74
N SER A 16 -5.60 12.04 10.76
CA SER A 16 -5.45 13.42 11.24
C SER A 16 -3.96 13.75 11.43
N LYS A 17 -3.66 15.05 11.48
CA LYS A 17 -2.33 15.57 11.85
C LYS A 17 -2.44 16.05 13.29
N PRO A 18 -1.85 15.35 14.27
CA PRO A 18 -2.07 15.66 15.67
C PRO A 18 -1.34 16.93 16.13
N ILE A 19 -0.22 17.29 15.48
CA ILE A 19 0.57 18.48 15.80
C ILE A 19 0.52 19.42 14.60
N GLU A 20 -0.20 20.54 14.72
CA GLU A 20 -0.42 21.48 13.61
C GLU A 20 0.86 22.21 13.18
N ASP A 21 1.71 22.57 14.14
CA ASP A 21 2.96 23.31 13.88
C ASP A 21 4.09 22.41 13.36
N LEU A 22 3.94 21.09 13.52
CA LEU A 22 4.91 20.14 13.00
C LEU A 22 4.64 19.89 11.52
N LYS A 23 5.72 19.93 10.77
CA LYS A 23 5.70 19.69 9.34
C LYS A 23 5.10 18.34 8.96
N SER A 24 4.57 18.25 7.75
CA SER A 24 3.82 17.09 7.24
C SER A 24 4.33 16.63 5.87
N ILE A 25 3.83 15.48 5.41
CA ILE A 25 4.14 14.97 4.06
C ILE A 25 3.83 16.02 2.97
N ASP A 26 2.79 16.84 3.15
CA ASP A 26 2.46 17.91 2.19
C ASP A 26 3.58 18.96 2.09
N ASP A 27 4.21 19.32 3.21
CA ASP A 27 5.33 20.26 3.26
C ASP A 27 6.56 19.68 2.54
N VAL A 28 6.85 18.40 2.75
CA VAL A 28 7.93 17.68 2.05
C VAL A 28 7.69 17.71 0.54
N LEU A 29 6.45 17.53 0.09
CA LEU A 29 6.13 17.52 -1.34
C LEU A 29 6.26 18.88 -2.01
N TYR A 30 6.16 19.98 -1.25
CA TYR A 30 6.35 21.33 -1.73
C TYR A 30 7.83 21.63 -2.00
N GLU A 31 8.71 21.27 -1.05
CA GLU A 31 10.16 21.55 -1.11
C GLU A 31 11.03 20.30 -0.85
N PRO A 32 10.94 19.23 -1.65
CA PRO A 32 11.49 17.91 -1.28
C PRO A 32 13.02 17.87 -1.09
N ARG A 33 13.76 18.85 -1.60
CA ARG A 33 15.22 18.92 -1.45
C ARG A 33 15.69 19.64 -0.18
N SER A 34 14.77 20.28 0.54
CA SER A 34 15.08 21.10 1.72
C SER A 34 15.02 20.32 3.04
N TRP A 35 14.68 19.03 3.00
CA TRP A 35 14.38 18.24 4.20
C TRP A 35 15.54 17.32 4.56
N SER A 36 15.95 17.38 5.81
CA SER A 36 16.85 16.36 6.35
C SER A 36 16.12 15.01 6.51
N PRO A 37 16.85 13.89 6.61
CA PRO A 37 16.25 12.60 6.94
C PRO A 37 15.42 12.62 8.24
N ASP A 38 15.84 13.38 9.25
CA ASP A 38 15.12 13.47 10.51
C ASP A 38 13.81 14.25 10.36
N ASP A 39 13.84 15.39 9.66
CA ASP A 39 12.62 16.17 9.39
C ASP A 39 11.60 15.37 8.58
N LEU A 40 12.09 14.58 7.60
CA LEU A 40 11.25 13.70 6.80
C LEU A 40 10.59 12.61 7.66
N LYS A 41 11.35 12.03 8.59
CA LYS A 41 10.86 11.00 9.51
C LYS A 41 9.80 11.58 10.45
N ASP A 42 10.02 12.77 10.99
CA ASP A 42 9.07 13.47 11.83
C ASP A 42 7.78 13.80 11.08
N ALA A 43 7.90 14.29 9.84
CA ALA A 43 6.75 14.55 8.97
C ALA A 43 5.93 13.29 8.66
N CYS A 44 6.58 12.12 8.51
CA CYS A 44 5.90 10.84 8.34
C CYS A 44 5.21 10.38 9.63
N ASN A 45 5.80 10.66 10.79
CA ASN A 45 5.28 10.23 12.09
C ASN A 45 4.19 11.15 12.65
N ASN A 46 4.07 12.38 12.14
CA ASN A 46 3.00 13.34 12.47
C ASN A 46 1.65 12.98 11.83
N LEU A 47 1.23 11.72 11.98
CA LEU A 47 -0.04 11.21 11.48
C LEU A 47 -0.69 10.34 12.56
N SER A 48 -1.92 10.63 12.91
CA SER A 48 -2.75 9.81 13.80
C SER A 48 -3.77 9.02 13.00
N PHE A 49 -4.01 7.79 13.45
CA PHE A 49 -4.94 6.84 12.84
C PHE A 49 -6.03 6.52 13.85
N GLU A 50 -7.24 6.99 13.61
CA GLU A 50 -8.38 6.81 14.51
C GLU A 50 -9.41 5.90 13.88
N SER A 51 -9.82 4.84 14.59
CA SER A 51 -10.93 3.98 14.16
C SER A 51 -11.82 3.65 15.35
N SER A 52 -13.13 3.56 15.09
CA SER A 52 -14.11 3.06 16.07
C SER A 52 -14.12 1.53 16.18
N GLN A 53 -13.36 0.83 15.33
CA GLN A 53 -13.26 -0.62 15.28
C GLN A 53 -11.80 -1.04 15.48
N THR A 54 -11.60 -2.22 16.05
CA THR A 54 -10.26 -2.81 16.15
C THR A 54 -9.72 -3.10 14.75
N ILE A 55 -8.59 -2.47 14.43
CA ILE A 55 -7.84 -2.74 13.19
C ILE A 55 -6.94 -3.94 13.46
N GLY A 56 -6.95 -4.93 12.56
CA GLY A 56 -5.99 -6.04 12.64
C GLY A 56 -4.55 -5.51 12.58
N GLU A 57 -3.65 -6.09 13.39
CA GLU A 57 -2.25 -5.65 13.47
C GLU A 57 -1.58 -5.65 12.08
N PHE A 58 -1.86 -6.67 11.27
CA PHE A 58 -1.29 -6.80 9.94
C PHE A 58 -1.74 -5.69 8.98
N GLU A 59 -3.03 -5.33 9.01
CA GLU A 59 -3.54 -4.19 8.24
C GLU A 59 -2.97 -2.86 8.74
N ASN A 60 -2.89 -2.67 10.05
CA ASN A 60 -2.33 -1.46 10.65
C ASN A 60 -0.87 -1.28 10.20
N LEU A 61 -0.04 -2.31 10.32
CA LEU A 61 1.36 -2.25 9.90
C LEU A 61 1.52 -2.03 8.40
N SER A 62 0.66 -2.62 7.58
CA SER A 62 0.67 -2.40 6.13
C SER A 62 0.30 -0.95 5.77
N ILE A 63 -0.64 -0.34 6.50
CA ILE A 63 -0.98 1.08 6.35
C ILE A 63 0.19 1.97 6.78
N GLN A 64 0.81 1.68 7.93
CA GLN A 64 1.99 2.41 8.42
C GLN A 64 3.15 2.30 7.44
N TYR A 65 3.39 1.10 6.89
CA TYR A 65 4.39 0.88 5.86
C TYR A 65 4.14 1.79 4.66
N ILE A 66 2.94 1.78 4.06
CA ILE A 66 2.67 2.55 2.84
C ILE A 66 2.81 4.05 3.06
N ILE A 67 2.27 4.55 4.17
CA ILE A 67 2.17 6.00 4.41
C ILE A 67 3.47 6.58 4.93
N ARG A 68 4.10 5.91 5.89
CA ARG A 68 5.28 6.41 6.58
C ARG A 68 6.55 5.89 5.92
N ASN A 69 6.78 4.59 6.03
CA ASN A 69 8.08 3.99 5.71
C ASN A 69 8.36 3.98 4.22
N PHE A 70 7.38 3.61 3.41
CA PHE A 70 7.53 3.53 1.97
C PHE A 70 7.74 4.93 1.38
N PHE A 71 6.96 5.93 1.79
CA PHE A 71 7.21 7.32 1.39
C PHE A 71 8.64 7.76 1.75
N PHE A 72 9.06 7.54 3.00
CA PHE A 72 10.41 7.85 3.48
C PHE A 72 11.49 7.19 2.60
N LEU A 73 11.40 5.88 2.38
CA LEU A 73 12.37 5.12 1.60
C LEU A 73 12.42 5.57 0.13
N MET A 74 11.26 5.82 -0.46
CA MET A 74 11.16 6.29 -1.84
C MET A 74 11.78 7.68 -2.01
N HIS A 75 11.66 8.53 -1.00
CA HIS A 75 12.32 9.83 -0.96
C HIS A 75 13.84 9.66 -0.89
N GLN A 76 14.35 8.88 0.06
CA GLN A 76 15.79 8.63 0.26
C GLN A 76 16.46 8.00 -0.97
N THR A 77 15.75 7.12 -1.68
CA THR A 77 16.29 6.46 -2.87
C THR A 77 16.16 7.27 -4.17
N GLY A 78 15.49 8.42 -4.14
CA GLY A 78 15.19 9.26 -5.31
C GLY A 78 14.08 8.70 -6.20
N LEU A 79 13.46 7.59 -5.80
CA LEU A 79 12.36 6.95 -6.52
C LEU A 79 11.00 7.63 -6.27
N TYR A 80 10.93 8.63 -5.38
CA TYR A 80 9.70 9.36 -5.11
C TYR A 80 9.21 10.19 -6.31
N ASN A 81 10.11 10.91 -6.99
CA ASN A 81 9.79 11.76 -8.16
C ASN A 81 8.93 11.06 -9.22
N PRO A 82 9.28 9.84 -9.67
CA PRO A 82 8.44 8.98 -10.52
C PRO A 82 6.95 8.94 -10.18
N GLN A 83 6.64 8.93 -8.89
CA GLN A 83 5.31 8.67 -8.35
C GLN A 83 4.74 9.91 -7.64
N LYS A 84 5.19 11.13 -8.02
CA LYS A 84 4.74 12.39 -7.39
C LYS A 84 3.23 12.48 -7.20
N LYS A 85 2.45 12.06 -8.20
CA LYS A 85 0.98 12.06 -8.13
C LYS A 85 0.42 11.13 -7.06
N LEU A 86 1.02 9.94 -6.89
CA LEU A 86 0.67 9.02 -5.81
C LEU A 86 0.91 9.71 -4.47
N TRP A 87 2.08 10.32 -4.28
CA TRP A 87 2.45 10.95 -3.01
C TRP A 87 1.57 12.15 -2.67
N THR A 88 1.27 13.00 -3.67
CA THR A 88 0.34 14.12 -3.49
C THR A 88 -1.04 13.67 -3.04
N GLN A 89 -1.56 12.57 -3.60
CA GLN A 89 -2.85 12.04 -3.15
C GLN A 89 -2.76 11.35 -1.79
N LEU A 90 -1.65 10.65 -1.52
CA LEU A 90 -1.42 9.99 -0.23
C LEU A 90 -1.38 11.02 0.91
N ALA A 91 -0.72 12.16 0.71
CA ALA A 91 -0.65 13.25 1.69
C ALA A 91 -2.02 13.89 1.97
N GLN A 92 -2.93 13.86 0.99
CA GLN A 92 -4.32 14.34 1.09
C GLN A 92 -5.28 13.31 1.68
N THR A 93 -4.83 12.11 2.04
CA THR A 93 -5.71 11.05 2.55
C THR A 93 -6.33 11.47 3.87
N LYS A 94 -7.66 11.47 3.93
CA LYS A 94 -8.43 11.73 5.17
C LYS A 94 -9.07 10.48 5.74
N LYS A 95 -9.28 9.48 4.89
CA LYS A 95 -9.97 8.24 5.25
C LYS A 95 -9.31 7.04 4.60
N ILE A 96 -9.21 5.96 5.35
CA ILE A 96 -8.86 4.64 4.84
C ILE A 96 -10.03 3.69 5.14
N THR A 97 -10.38 2.89 4.14
CA THR A 97 -11.42 1.87 4.24
C THR A 97 -10.77 0.50 4.04
N ILE A 98 -10.89 -0.40 5.02
CA ILE A 98 -10.49 -1.80 4.90
C ILE A 98 -11.75 -2.63 4.67
N LYS A 99 -11.72 -3.54 3.69
CA LYS A 99 -12.81 -4.47 3.43
C LYS A 99 -12.29 -5.82 2.92
N PRO A 100 -12.95 -6.94 3.24
CA PRO A 100 -12.65 -8.23 2.63
C PRO A 100 -12.80 -8.20 1.11
N TYR A 101 -11.89 -8.85 0.41
CA TYR A 101 -11.97 -9.02 -1.03
C TYR A 101 -13.04 -10.07 -1.38
N LYS A 102 -14.10 -9.62 -2.07
CA LYS A 102 -15.30 -10.44 -2.29
C LYS A 102 -15.25 -11.36 -3.51
N LYS A 103 -14.28 -11.20 -4.41
CA LYS A 103 -14.22 -11.94 -5.69
C LYS A 103 -13.26 -13.14 -5.63
N ILE A 104 -13.14 -13.79 -4.47
CA ILE A 104 -12.37 -15.03 -4.33
C ILE A 104 -13.21 -16.19 -4.91
N PRO A 105 -12.67 -16.97 -5.88
CA PRO A 105 -13.32 -18.17 -6.40
C PRO A 105 -13.72 -19.12 -5.28
N ARG A 106 -14.89 -19.76 -5.37
CA ARG A 106 -15.45 -20.57 -4.27
C ARG A 106 -14.49 -21.68 -3.78
N LYS A 107 -13.69 -22.25 -4.69
CA LYS A 107 -12.72 -23.31 -4.39
C LYS A 107 -11.50 -22.84 -3.57
N GLU A 108 -11.21 -21.54 -3.57
CA GLU A 108 -10.06 -20.95 -2.89
C GLU A 108 -10.46 -20.26 -1.57
N ARG A 109 -11.76 -20.12 -1.28
CA ARG A 109 -12.25 -19.28 -0.17
C ARG A 109 -11.84 -19.72 1.23
N GLU A 110 -11.68 -21.02 1.46
CA GLU A 110 -11.42 -21.54 2.81
C GLU A 110 -9.99 -21.22 3.28
N ASN A 111 -9.03 -21.08 2.34
CA ASN A 111 -7.62 -20.86 2.65
C ASN A 111 -7.09 -19.49 2.18
N THR A 112 -7.97 -18.62 1.69
CA THR A 112 -7.58 -17.34 1.10
C THR A 112 -8.22 -16.19 1.87
N LYS A 113 -7.39 -15.48 2.63
CA LYS A 113 -7.75 -14.23 3.31
C LYS A 113 -7.08 -13.06 2.59
N ILE A 114 -7.90 -12.15 2.08
CA ILE A 114 -7.44 -10.99 1.32
C ILE A 114 -8.29 -9.79 1.69
N ASN A 115 -7.63 -8.69 2.00
CA ASN A 115 -8.27 -7.41 2.26
C ASN A 115 -7.91 -6.38 1.19
N ASP A 116 -8.90 -5.57 0.84
CA ASP A 116 -8.72 -4.32 0.11
C ASP A 116 -8.61 -3.18 1.11
N ILE A 117 -7.48 -2.48 1.10
CA ILE A 117 -7.30 -1.22 1.82
C ILE A 117 -7.39 -0.10 0.80
N ILE A 118 -8.31 0.83 1.01
CA ILE A 118 -8.63 1.88 0.04
C ILE A 118 -8.41 3.22 0.70
N PHE A 119 -7.65 4.09 0.03
CA PHE A 119 -7.38 5.44 0.51
C PHE A 119 -8.31 6.41 -0.18
N GLU A 120 -8.87 7.33 0.62
CA GLU A 120 -9.95 8.21 0.24
C GLU A 120 -9.76 9.64 0.75
N ASP A 121 -10.23 10.59 -0.05
CA ASP A 121 -10.37 12.01 0.29
C ASP A 121 -11.72 12.47 -0.23
N ASN A 122 -12.52 13.10 0.62
CA ASN A 122 -13.86 13.60 0.28
C ASN A 122 -14.71 12.55 -0.49
N ASN A 123 -14.68 11.29 -0.02
CA ASN A 123 -15.34 10.11 -0.64
C ASN A 123 -14.84 9.70 -2.04
N ARG A 124 -13.76 10.31 -2.53
CA ARG A 124 -13.07 9.90 -3.76
C ARG A 124 -11.98 8.90 -3.41
N LYS A 125 -12.04 7.74 -4.04
CA LYS A 125 -11.06 6.66 -3.87
C LYS A 125 -9.95 6.82 -4.89
N PHE A 126 -8.69 6.71 -4.47
CA PHE A 126 -7.56 6.98 -5.37
C PHE A 126 -6.37 6.03 -5.23
N ILE A 127 -6.20 5.34 -4.10
CA ILE A 127 -5.23 4.24 -3.96
C ILE A 127 -5.96 2.98 -3.52
N LEU A 128 -5.56 1.85 -4.11
CA LEU A 128 -5.93 0.51 -3.67
C LEU A 128 -4.68 -0.24 -3.23
N VAL A 129 -4.80 -0.89 -2.09
CA VAL A 129 -3.86 -1.89 -1.61
C VAL A 129 -4.59 -3.21 -1.61
N ARG A 130 -4.05 -4.18 -2.33
CA ARG A 130 -4.44 -5.58 -2.24
C ARG A 130 -3.53 -6.25 -1.23
N LEU A 131 -4.02 -6.49 -0.02
CA LEU A 131 -3.28 -7.15 1.04
C LEU A 131 -3.63 -8.64 1.08
N VAL A 132 -2.68 -9.49 0.73
CA VAL A 132 -2.79 -10.95 0.76
C VAL A 132 -2.13 -11.45 2.05
N TYR A 133 -2.89 -12.16 2.89
CA TYR A 133 -2.41 -12.65 4.18
C TYR A 133 -1.42 -13.82 4.03
N PRO A 134 -0.64 -14.11 5.08
CA PRO A 134 0.31 -15.22 5.04
C PRO A 134 -0.36 -16.53 4.64
N GLY A 135 0.26 -17.28 3.74
CA GLY A 135 -0.24 -18.56 3.24
C GLY A 135 -1.48 -18.47 2.34
N SER A 136 -2.06 -17.28 2.12
CA SER A 136 -3.18 -17.10 1.21
C SER A 136 -2.71 -17.11 -0.24
N GLN A 137 -3.36 -17.91 -1.07
CA GLN A 137 -3.07 -17.95 -2.50
C GLN A 137 -4.03 -17.02 -3.24
N LEU A 138 -3.47 -16.13 -4.07
CA LEU A 138 -4.23 -15.41 -5.08
C LEU A 138 -3.43 -15.36 -6.38
N ASN A 139 -3.98 -15.97 -7.42
CA ASN A 139 -3.47 -15.79 -8.76
C ASN A 139 -3.55 -14.31 -9.14
N PHE A 140 -2.42 -13.74 -9.55
CA PHE A 140 -2.36 -12.36 -10.00
C PHE A 140 -3.21 -12.20 -11.26
N ALA A 141 -4.46 -11.76 -11.11
CA ALA A 141 -5.44 -11.63 -12.19
C ALA A 141 -5.14 -10.45 -13.16
N GLY A 142 -3.95 -9.84 -13.04
CA GLY A 142 -3.55 -8.64 -13.77
C GLY A 142 -4.01 -7.33 -13.12
N PHE A 143 -3.50 -6.23 -13.65
CA PHE A 143 -3.72 -4.89 -13.07
C PHE A 143 -5.08 -4.26 -13.39
N LYS A 144 -5.61 -4.51 -14.60
CA LYS A 144 -6.83 -3.85 -15.08
C LYS A 144 -8.06 -4.11 -14.19
N PRO A 145 -8.35 -5.35 -13.75
CA PRO A 145 -9.49 -5.60 -12.85
C PRO A 145 -9.33 -4.92 -11.49
N LEU A 146 -8.10 -4.79 -10.99
CA LEU A 146 -7.79 -4.12 -9.73
C LEU A 146 -8.04 -2.61 -9.85
N ILE A 147 -7.52 -1.98 -10.90
CA ILE A 147 -7.72 -0.55 -11.15
C ILE A 147 -9.20 -0.23 -11.37
N ALA A 148 -9.91 -1.03 -12.16
CA ALA A 148 -11.34 -0.84 -12.44
C ALA A 148 -12.23 -0.97 -11.18
N SER A 149 -11.71 -1.55 -10.09
CA SER A 149 -12.44 -1.66 -8.82
C SER A 149 -12.47 -0.37 -8.01
N ILE A 150 -11.68 0.64 -8.41
CA ILE A 150 -11.73 2.00 -7.86
C ILE A 150 -12.44 2.91 -8.86
N PRO A 151 -13.72 3.25 -8.64
CA PRO A 151 -14.40 4.25 -9.47
C PRO A 151 -13.71 5.61 -9.31
N GLY A 152 -13.19 6.16 -10.41
CA GLY A 152 -12.38 7.38 -10.43
C GLY A 152 -11.02 7.17 -11.09
N ARG A 153 -10.09 8.12 -10.91
CA ARG A 153 -8.71 8.01 -11.42
C ARG A 153 -7.81 7.45 -10.32
N CYS A 154 -7.70 6.13 -10.25
CA CYS A 154 -6.70 5.45 -9.42
C CYS A 154 -5.30 6.00 -9.76
N VAL A 155 -4.55 6.43 -8.74
CA VAL A 155 -3.19 6.97 -8.89
C VAL A 155 -2.11 6.02 -8.39
N GLY A 156 -2.51 5.01 -7.62
CA GLY A 156 -1.61 4.04 -7.04
C GLY A 156 -2.28 2.71 -6.75
N LEU A 157 -1.59 1.64 -7.12
CA LEU A 157 -1.95 0.28 -6.79
C LEU A 157 -0.79 -0.36 -6.04
N PHE A 158 -1.06 -0.81 -4.83
CA PHE A 158 -0.16 -1.65 -4.06
C PHE A 158 -0.67 -3.08 -4.08
N TYR A 159 0.22 -4.04 -4.33
CA TYR A 159 -0.06 -5.45 -4.17
C TYR A 159 0.94 -6.00 -3.15
N ILE A 160 0.44 -6.39 -1.98
CA ILE A 160 1.25 -6.81 -0.83
C ILE A 160 1.02 -8.31 -0.59
N THR A 161 2.08 -9.12 -0.67
CA THR A 161 2.01 -10.58 -0.58
C THR A 161 3.28 -11.18 0.03
N ASP A 162 3.20 -12.34 0.66
CA ASP A 162 4.36 -13.12 1.12
C ASP A 162 4.96 -13.99 0.00
N GLN A 163 4.19 -14.23 -1.06
CA GLN A 163 4.55 -15.10 -2.17
C GLN A 163 5.56 -14.44 -3.10
N GLU A 164 6.45 -15.27 -3.64
CA GLU A 164 7.32 -14.85 -4.73
C GLU A 164 6.50 -14.66 -6.01
N PRO A 165 6.66 -13.54 -6.74
CA PRO A 165 5.87 -13.31 -7.95
C PRO A 165 6.24 -14.30 -9.05
N ASP A 166 5.24 -14.91 -9.69
CA ASP A 166 5.49 -15.81 -10.81
C ASP A 166 6.10 -15.08 -12.03
N SER A 167 6.71 -15.86 -12.92
CA SER A 167 7.35 -15.33 -14.14
C SER A 167 6.37 -14.54 -15.02
N LYS A 168 5.10 -14.93 -15.03
CA LYS A 168 4.03 -14.25 -15.78
C LYS A 168 3.76 -12.86 -15.23
N THR A 169 3.71 -12.70 -13.91
CA THR A 169 3.52 -11.43 -13.21
C THR A 169 4.70 -10.51 -13.47
N LEU A 170 5.93 -11.02 -13.30
CA LEU A 170 7.15 -10.25 -13.59
C LEU A 170 7.20 -9.82 -15.05
N SER A 171 6.86 -10.71 -15.99
CA SER A 171 6.77 -10.37 -17.40
C SER A 171 5.71 -9.31 -17.68
N LEU A 172 4.54 -9.39 -17.04
CA LEU A 172 3.48 -8.40 -17.20
C LEU A 172 3.92 -7.02 -16.69
N ILE A 173 4.63 -6.97 -15.55
CA ILE A 173 5.24 -5.74 -15.04
C ILE A 173 6.18 -5.20 -16.11
N LYS A 174 7.21 -5.98 -16.52
CA LYS A 174 8.18 -5.58 -17.54
C LYS A 174 7.53 -5.02 -18.81
N THR A 175 6.51 -5.70 -19.34
CA THR A 175 5.81 -5.24 -20.56
C THR A 175 5.10 -3.91 -20.35
N LYS A 176 4.53 -3.67 -19.16
CA LYS A 176 3.86 -2.41 -18.82
C LYS A 176 4.82 -1.30 -18.43
N THR A 177 6.00 -1.68 -17.97
CA THR A 177 7.06 -0.78 -17.55
C THR A 177 8.20 -0.68 -18.56
N ASN A 178 7.94 -0.91 -19.85
CA ASN A 178 8.98 -1.03 -20.86
C ASN A 178 9.55 0.34 -21.29
N ALA A 179 10.49 0.86 -20.52
CA ALA A 179 11.23 2.09 -20.81
C ALA A 179 12.74 1.86 -20.94
N GLY A 180 13.46 2.88 -21.43
CA GLY A 180 14.87 2.79 -21.80
C GLY A 180 15.85 2.62 -20.62
N ASP A 181 15.53 3.17 -19.45
CA ASP A 181 16.34 3.04 -18.23
C ASP A 181 15.53 2.53 -17.04
N PHE A 182 16.21 2.04 -16.00
CA PHE A 182 15.56 1.41 -14.84
C PHE A 182 14.67 2.36 -14.03
N PHE A 183 15.00 3.66 -13.97
CA PHE A 183 14.15 4.65 -13.31
C PHE A 183 12.87 4.80 -14.11
N ASP A 184 12.97 5.05 -15.41
CA ASP A 184 11.85 5.21 -16.34
C ASP A 184 10.96 3.96 -16.41
N LYS A 185 11.55 2.77 -16.27
CA LYS A 185 10.79 1.53 -16.11
C LYS A 185 9.95 1.59 -14.83
N TYR A 186 10.56 1.88 -13.68
CA TYR A 186 9.81 2.04 -12.44
C TYR A 186 8.75 3.17 -12.48
N ARG A 187 8.98 4.26 -13.23
CA ARG A 187 8.00 5.36 -13.38
C ARG A 187 6.81 4.98 -14.26
N SER A 188 6.99 4.00 -15.14
CA SER A 188 6.03 3.71 -16.21
C SER A 188 4.70 3.25 -15.61
N PRO A 189 3.62 4.01 -15.80
CA PRO A 189 2.38 3.74 -15.11
C PRO A 189 1.68 2.54 -15.76
N ILE A 190 1.23 1.59 -14.95
CA ILE A 190 0.53 0.37 -15.43
C ILE A 190 -0.81 0.68 -16.14
N ALA A 191 -1.35 1.87 -15.88
CA ALA A 191 -2.49 2.50 -16.56
C ALA A 191 -2.34 4.03 -16.47
N PRO A 192 -3.02 4.84 -17.32
CA PRO A 192 -2.79 6.28 -17.40
C PRO A 192 -2.77 7.05 -16.07
N GLY A 193 -1.57 7.35 -15.56
CA GLY A 193 -1.36 8.06 -14.31
C GLY A 193 -1.63 7.24 -13.03
N CYS A 194 -1.58 5.91 -13.13
CA CYS A 194 -1.65 4.96 -12.02
C CYS A 194 -0.31 4.23 -11.87
N SER A 195 0.36 4.47 -10.75
CA SER A 195 1.59 3.78 -10.36
C SER A 195 1.29 2.38 -9.81
N PHE A 196 2.25 1.46 -9.95
CA PHE A 196 2.15 0.12 -9.40
C PHE A 196 3.34 -0.19 -8.49
N ASN A 197 3.04 -0.71 -7.32
CA ASN A 197 4.01 -1.13 -6.32
C ASN A 197 3.69 -2.56 -5.90
N LEU A 198 4.52 -3.51 -6.36
CA LEU A 198 4.49 -4.88 -5.85
C LEU A 198 5.42 -4.95 -4.65
N VAL A 199 4.89 -5.32 -3.50
CA VAL A 199 5.65 -5.38 -2.26
C VAL A 199 5.54 -6.79 -1.72
N ARG A 200 6.69 -7.43 -1.55
CA ARG A 200 6.76 -8.69 -0.84
C ARG A 200 6.96 -8.42 0.64
N TYR A 201 6.37 -9.22 1.52
CA TYR A 201 6.69 -9.18 2.93
C TYR A 201 7.14 -10.54 3.45
N GLU A 202 7.95 -10.51 4.50
CA GLU A 202 8.42 -11.69 5.21
C GLU A 202 8.21 -11.48 6.71
N VAL A 203 7.79 -12.53 7.41
CA VAL A 203 7.73 -12.57 8.86
C VAL A 203 9.01 -13.19 9.38
N GLN A 204 9.80 -12.43 10.13
CA GLN A 204 11.04 -12.90 10.74
C GLN A 204 11.12 -12.43 12.19
N GLN A 205 11.15 -13.35 13.17
CA GLN A 205 11.39 -13.03 14.58
C GLN A 205 10.49 -11.90 15.16
N GLY A 206 9.18 -11.91 14.85
CA GLY A 206 8.27 -10.84 15.29
C GLY A 206 8.44 -9.51 14.54
N LYS A 207 9.05 -9.55 13.35
CA LYS A 207 9.21 -8.39 12.47
C LYS A 207 8.64 -8.68 11.09
N LEU A 208 7.93 -7.71 10.53
CA LEU A 208 7.48 -7.70 9.15
C LEU A 208 8.46 -6.90 8.32
N ILE A 209 9.14 -7.60 7.44
CA ILE A 209 10.09 -7.02 6.50
C ILE A 209 9.37 -6.84 5.18
N TYR A 210 9.17 -5.60 4.75
CA TYR A 210 8.56 -5.26 3.47
C TYR A 210 9.65 -4.91 2.46
N ARG A 211 9.60 -5.51 1.27
CA ARG A 211 10.52 -5.29 0.16
C ARG A 211 9.76 -4.91 -1.10
N LEU A 212 10.14 -3.81 -1.74
CA LEU A 212 9.65 -3.49 -3.09
C LEU A 212 10.22 -4.49 -4.09
N VAL A 213 9.35 -5.16 -4.83
CA VAL A 213 9.73 -6.11 -5.88
C VAL A 213 9.46 -5.46 -7.23
N HIS A 214 10.52 -5.13 -7.95
CA HIS A 214 10.41 -4.64 -9.31
C HIS A 214 11.52 -5.26 -10.19
N PRO A 215 11.17 -5.88 -11.32
CA PRO A 215 12.08 -6.75 -12.06
C PRO A 215 13.32 -6.06 -12.65
N ASP A 216 13.26 -4.74 -12.81
CA ASP A 216 14.36 -3.93 -13.34
C ASP A 216 14.90 -2.94 -12.30
N LEU A 217 14.49 -3.02 -11.04
CA LEU A 217 14.97 -2.11 -10.01
C LEU A 217 16.28 -2.63 -9.41
N ASN A 218 17.39 -1.99 -9.76
CA ASN A 218 18.72 -2.30 -9.21
C ASN A 218 18.97 -1.73 -7.81
N LYS A 219 17.92 -1.41 -7.05
CA LYS A 219 18.00 -0.87 -5.69
C LYS A 219 17.17 -1.71 -4.74
N ASN A 220 17.74 -2.03 -3.59
CA ASN A 220 17.00 -2.62 -2.48
C ASN A 220 16.20 -1.53 -1.77
N VAL A 221 14.89 -1.64 -1.78
CA VAL A 221 13.97 -0.76 -1.04
C VAL A 221 13.25 -1.65 -0.04
N GLU A 222 13.68 -1.56 1.21
CA GLU A 222 13.25 -2.44 2.29
C GLU A 222 12.94 -1.64 3.56
N ALA A 223 11.84 -1.99 4.23
CA ALA A 223 11.52 -1.48 5.55
C ALA A 223 11.24 -2.63 6.52
N GLU A 224 11.72 -2.48 7.74
CA GLU A 224 11.43 -3.39 8.84
C GLU A 224 10.42 -2.73 9.79
N LEU A 225 9.38 -3.47 10.16
CA LEU A 225 8.40 -3.05 11.16
C LEU A 225 8.26 -4.14 12.22
N CYS A 226 8.44 -3.76 13.49
CA CYS A 226 8.22 -4.65 14.61
C CYS A 226 6.72 -4.89 14.83
N PHE A 227 6.35 -6.11 15.20
CA PHE A 227 4.98 -6.46 15.55
C PHE A 227 4.96 -7.42 16.75
N ASN A 228 4.02 -7.24 17.65
CA ASN A 228 3.89 -8.06 18.85
C ASN A 228 2.93 -9.20 18.53
N TYR A 229 3.40 -10.22 17.82
CA TYR A 229 2.56 -11.37 17.50
C TYR A 229 2.29 -12.21 18.74
N SER A 230 1.12 -12.05 19.33
CA SER A 230 0.46 -13.15 20.03
C SER A 230 -0.24 -13.99 18.98
N GLU A 231 0.31 -15.15 18.65
CA GLU A 231 -0.36 -16.15 17.80
C GLU A 231 -1.77 -16.41 18.33
N HIS A 232 -2.79 -15.88 17.65
CA HIS A 232 -4.13 -16.45 17.71
C HIS A 232 -4.24 -17.45 16.57
N SER A 233 -3.57 -18.58 16.76
CA SER A 233 -3.98 -19.85 16.19
C SER A 233 -5.30 -20.26 16.83
N SER A 234 -6.40 -20.09 16.10
CA SER A 234 -7.67 -20.82 16.28
C SER A 234 -8.54 -20.66 15.06
#